data_AF-A0A319D4C2-F1
#
_entry.id   AF-A0A319D4C2-F1
#
_cell.length_a   1.000
_cell.length_b   1.000
_cell.length_c   1.000
_cell.angle_alpha   90.00
_cell.angle_beta   90.00
_cell.angle_gamma   90.00
#
_symmetry.space_group_name_H-M   'P 1'
#
loop_
_entity.id
_entity.type
_entity.pdbx_description
1 polymer ?
#
loop_
_entity_poly.entity_id
_entity_poly.type
_entity_poly.pdbx_seq_one_letter_code
_entity_poly.pdbx_strand_id
1 'polypeptide(L)'
;MELIQREEEKRRQFAETQLALMDDSLEAKNQMLEFLMEDRRKKDTLIERLQQQLRDVERGAPGNDRSSAAVVSLSRLFAILAQPAPAGDQNPDFEYALKQPNNDLEMVLGKRGSFDVRAQGQAQSVLQNARFREWMTREDPDLLVVEANLRACALDSITAISLFSANFILSMARVQPKEVVTQFFCGLHRGVRTDPWTGPNGLVRSVIVQLLMALHQRDQLSINFIDSRTYLKRVEEHELFTLCDMLHRLVRQFPPDTTVYCIIDGVSCFDRDLHGAFQQMAIVVDWLHYIVEDDALRSRFKVLMTIPEQSTRRFRQGVDKEQRITLRSSLLSPQMISGRSVEAGISRPSTPTLSPSSSIASMREWDDDEGYDEGYDEW
;
A
#
# COMPACT_ATOMS: atom_id res chain seq x y z
N MET A 1 26.37 -17.58 -42.17
CA MET A 1 26.87 -18.03 -40.86
C MET A 1 26.53 -17.02 -39.76
N GLU A 2 26.98 -15.76 -39.85
CA GLU A 2 26.65 -14.72 -38.84
C GLU A 2 25.15 -14.45 -38.65
N LEU A 3 24.37 -14.49 -39.73
CA LEU A 3 22.92 -14.25 -39.66
C LEU A 3 22.15 -15.36 -38.92
N ILE A 4 22.66 -16.59 -39.00
CA ILE A 4 22.08 -17.77 -38.33
C ILE A 4 22.42 -17.74 -36.84
N GLN A 5 23.68 -17.44 -36.49
CA GLN A 5 24.09 -17.24 -35.10
C GLN A 5 23.30 -16.12 -34.41
N ARG A 6 23.02 -15.01 -35.13
CA ARG A 6 22.24 -13.89 -34.60
C ARG A 6 20.76 -14.26 -34.37
N GLU A 7 20.18 -15.12 -35.19
CA GLU A 7 18.84 -15.69 -35.01
C GLU A 7 18.78 -16.67 -33.83
N GLU A 8 19.81 -17.51 -33.67
CA GLU A 8 19.91 -18.45 -32.55
C GLU A 8 20.10 -17.73 -31.21
N GLU A 9 20.93 -16.69 -31.15
CA GLU A 9 21.11 -15.83 -29.98
C GLU A 9 19.78 -15.19 -29.56
N LYS A 10 19.01 -14.66 -30.53
CA LYS A 10 17.68 -14.08 -30.28
C LYS A 10 16.69 -15.11 -29.75
N ARG A 11 16.68 -16.33 -30.31
CA ARG A 11 15.82 -17.42 -29.82
C ARG A 11 16.20 -17.85 -28.42
N ARG A 12 17.50 -17.89 -28.09
CA ARG A 12 17.98 -18.24 -26.75
C ARG A 12 17.61 -17.17 -25.73
N GLN A 13 17.83 -15.89 -26.06
CA GLN A 13 17.39 -14.77 -25.22
C GLN A 13 15.87 -14.75 -25.04
N PHE A 14 15.10 -15.06 -26.09
CA PHE A 14 13.65 -15.17 -25.98
C PHE A 14 13.23 -16.31 -25.03
N ALA A 15 13.83 -17.49 -25.15
CA ALA A 15 13.56 -18.63 -24.28
C ALA A 15 13.96 -18.35 -22.82
N GLU A 16 15.14 -17.76 -22.59
CA GLU A 16 15.60 -17.34 -21.25
C GLU A 16 14.66 -16.30 -20.63
N THR A 17 14.17 -15.33 -21.43
CA THR A 17 13.19 -14.33 -20.99
C THR A 17 11.84 -14.98 -20.63
N GLN A 18 11.36 -15.92 -21.45
CA GLN A 18 10.10 -16.64 -21.17
C GLN A 18 10.21 -17.51 -19.91
N LEU A 19 11.35 -18.18 -19.70
CA LEU A 19 11.61 -18.96 -18.49
C LEU A 19 11.67 -18.07 -17.25
N ALA A 20 12.35 -16.93 -17.30
CA ALA A 20 12.40 -15.97 -16.21
C ALA A 20 11.00 -15.43 -15.85
N LEU A 21 10.18 -15.10 -16.86
CA LEU A 21 8.79 -14.66 -16.65
C LEU A 21 7.91 -15.74 -16.02
N MET A 22 8.10 -17.01 -16.40
CA MET A 22 7.37 -18.14 -15.81
C MET A 22 7.78 -18.38 -14.35
N ASP A 23 9.08 -18.35 -14.05
CA ASP A 23 9.61 -18.52 -12.69
C ASP A 23 9.14 -17.38 -11.77
N ASP A 24 9.15 -16.16 -12.27
CA ASP A 24 8.64 -14.97 -11.57
C ASP A 24 7.13 -15.01 -11.32
N SER A 25 6.35 -15.52 -12.29
CA SER A 25 4.91 -15.73 -12.13
C SER A 25 4.62 -16.81 -11.10
N LEU A 26 5.42 -17.89 -11.10
CA LEU A 26 5.33 -18.97 -10.14
C LEU A 26 5.68 -18.47 -8.72
N GLU A 27 6.72 -17.65 -8.59
CA GLU A 27 7.12 -17.06 -7.32
C GLU A 27 6.03 -16.15 -6.76
N ALA A 28 5.42 -15.28 -7.57
CA ALA A 28 4.31 -14.44 -7.13
C ALA A 28 3.10 -15.26 -6.67
N LYS A 29 2.79 -16.35 -7.39
CA LYS A 29 1.73 -17.30 -7.01
C LYS A 29 2.04 -18.03 -5.71
N ASN A 30 3.28 -18.48 -5.52
CA ASN A 30 3.73 -19.13 -4.29
C ASN A 30 3.69 -18.17 -3.11
N GLN A 31 4.11 -16.91 -3.31
CA GLN A 31 4.07 -15.88 -2.28
C GLN A 31 2.64 -15.57 -1.84
N MET A 32 1.73 -15.46 -2.81
CA MET A 32 0.30 -15.28 -2.54
C MET A 32 -0.29 -16.50 -1.83
N LEU A 33 0.06 -17.71 -2.27
CA LEU A 33 -0.41 -18.94 -1.63
C LEU A 33 0.01 -18.98 -0.15
N GLU A 34 1.26 -18.66 0.15
CA GLU A 34 1.74 -18.55 1.54
C GLU A 34 0.94 -17.52 2.34
N PHE A 35 0.69 -16.34 1.77
CA PHE A 35 -0.11 -15.29 2.41
C PHE A 35 -1.55 -15.76 2.69
N LEU A 36 -2.21 -16.35 1.70
CA LEU A 36 -3.58 -16.88 1.83
C LEU A 36 -3.65 -18.04 2.84
N MET A 37 -2.62 -18.89 2.88
CA MET A 37 -2.51 -19.96 3.87
C MET A 37 -2.33 -19.41 5.28
N GLU A 38 -1.55 -18.35 5.46
CA GLU A 38 -1.37 -17.70 6.76
C GLU A 38 -2.67 -17.01 7.23
N ASP A 39 -3.37 -16.32 6.33
CA ASP A 39 -4.69 -15.74 6.61
C ASP A 39 -5.72 -16.81 6.98
N ARG A 40 -5.76 -17.93 6.24
CA ARG A 40 -6.62 -19.08 6.57
C ARG A 40 -6.28 -19.66 7.94
N ARG A 41 -5.00 -19.83 8.26
CA ARG A 41 -4.56 -20.33 9.57
C ARG A 41 -4.98 -19.39 10.70
N LYS A 42 -4.86 -18.07 10.51
CA LYS A 42 -5.34 -17.07 11.48
C LYS A 42 -6.85 -17.18 11.69
N LYS A 43 -7.63 -17.38 10.62
CA LYS A 43 -9.08 -17.64 10.68
C LYS A 43 -9.42 -18.93 11.42
N ASP A 44 -8.72 -20.03 11.15
CA ASP A 44 -8.95 -21.32 11.82
C ASP A 44 -8.66 -21.21 13.33
N THR A 45 -7.59 -20.51 13.71
CA THR A 45 -7.25 -20.27 15.12
C THR A 45 -8.33 -19.44 15.84
N LEU A 46 -8.92 -18.46 15.14
CA LEU A 46 -10.02 -17.67 15.67
C LEU A 46 -11.30 -18.52 15.82
N ILE A 47 -11.60 -19.38 14.85
CA ILE A 47 -12.74 -20.31 14.92
C ILE A 47 -12.59 -21.23 16.13
N GLU A 48 -11.41 -21.78 16.39
CA GLU A 48 -11.15 -22.63 17.56
C GLU A 48 -11.36 -21.87 18.87
N ARG A 49 -10.91 -20.62 18.96
CA ARG A 49 -11.15 -19.76 20.14
C ARG A 49 -12.62 -19.46 20.35
N LEU A 50 -13.35 -19.10 19.29
CA LEU A 50 -14.78 -18.82 19.35
C LEU A 50 -15.57 -20.07 19.75
N GLN A 51 -15.22 -21.23 19.20
CA GLN A 51 -15.81 -22.51 19.61
C GLN A 51 -15.51 -22.85 21.08
N GLN A 52 -14.32 -22.50 21.57
CA GLN A 52 -13.98 -22.67 22.98
C GLN A 52 -14.82 -21.74 23.88
N GLN A 53 -14.97 -20.48 23.51
CA GLN A 53 -15.83 -19.52 24.22
C GLN A 53 -17.30 -19.97 24.22
N LEU A 54 -17.82 -20.49 23.10
CA LEU A 54 -19.16 -21.08 23.02
C LEU A 54 -19.34 -22.27 23.97
N ARG A 55 -18.36 -23.18 24.03
CA ARG A 55 -18.36 -24.31 24.97
C ARG A 55 -18.31 -23.87 26.44
N ASP A 56 -17.61 -22.78 26.72
CA ASP A 56 -17.50 -22.23 28.08
C ASP A 56 -18.80 -21.51 28.51
N VAL A 57 -19.52 -20.88 27.56
CA VAL A 57 -20.86 -20.31 27.77
C VAL A 57 -21.90 -21.41 28.00
N GLU A 58 -21.84 -22.50 27.22
CA GLU A 58 -22.74 -23.66 27.37
C GLU A 58 -22.54 -24.43 28.69
N ARG A 59 -21.36 -24.32 29.32
CA ARG A 59 -21.01 -25.02 30.58
C ARG A 59 -21.32 -24.26 31.87
N GLY A 60 -21.94 -23.09 31.79
CA GLY A 60 -22.50 -22.40 32.95
C GLY A 60 -21.55 -21.42 33.64
N ALA A 61 -21.46 -20.22 33.06
CA ALA A 61 -21.13 -18.99 33.80
C ALA A 61 -21.95 -17.84 33.16
N PRO A 62 -22.53 -16.91 33.93
CA PRO A 62 -23.22 -15.76 33.37
C PRO A 62 -22.17 -14.82 32.78
N GLY A 63 -21.86 -15.02 31.50
CA GLY A 63 -21.03 -14.13 30.73
C GLY A 63 -21.74 -12.78 30.62
N ASN A 64 -21.08 -11.74 31.14
CA ASN A 64 -21.48 -10.34 31.03
C ASN A 64 -22.01 -10.05 29.61
N ASP A 65 -23.33 -9.97 29.50
CA ASP A 65 -24.01 -9.35 28.38
C ASP A 65 -23.62 -7.87 28.46
N ARG A 66 -22.49 -7.52 27.83
CA ARG A 66 -22.14 -6.12 27.59
C ARG A 66 -23.22 -5.61 26.64
N SER A 67 -24.28 -5.05 27.23
CA SER A 67 -25.30 -4.28 26.53
C SER A 67 -24.58 -3.32 25.59
N SER A 68 -24.53 -3.68 24.31
CA SER A 68 -23.86 -2.89 23.29
C SER A 68 -24.64 -1.59 23.16
N ALA A 69 -24.00 -0.46 23.43
CA ALA A 69 -24.60 0.85 23.22
C ALA A 69 -24.82 1.15 21.72
N ALA A 70 -24.21 0.34 20.83
CA ALA A 70 -24.36 0.51 19.39
C ALA A 70 -25.79 0.23 18.93
N VAL A 71 -26.33 1.10 18.08
CA VAL A 71 -27.67 0.94 17.51
C VAL A 71 -27.74 -0.04 16.33
N VAL A 72 -26.60 -0.66 15.97
CA VAL A 72 -26.46 -1.57 14.83
C VAL A 72 -25.60 -2.77 15.21
N SER A 73 -25.91 -3.95 14.66
CA SER A 73 -25.06 -5.13 14.79
C SER A 73 -23.86 -5.06 13.84
N LEU A 74 -22.77 -5.72 14.19
CA LEU A 74 -21.57 -5.77 13.35
C LEU A 74 -21.88 -6.33 11.94
N SER A 75 -22.65 -7.40 11.85
CA SER A 75 -23.04 -8.02 10.57
C SER A 75 -23.86 -7.06 9.70
N ARG A 76 -24.75 -6.26 10.30
CA ARG A 76 -25.53 -5.26 9.57
C ARG A 76 -24.65 -4.10 9.11
N LEU A 77 -23.68 -3.67 9.93
CA LEU A 77 -22.72 -2.64 9.53
C LEU A 77 -21.89 -3.08 8.31
N PHE A 78 -21.39 -4.33 8.30
CA PHE A 78 -20.72 -4.88 7.12
C PHE A 78 -21.62 -4.88 5.89
N ALA A 79 -22.92 -5.22 6.05
CA ALA A 79 -23.88 -5.22 4.95
C ALA A 79 -24.02 -3.83 4.33
N ILE A 80 -24.15 -2.81 5.18
CA ILE A 80 -24.28 -1.42 4.76
C ILE A 80 -23.03 -0.99 3.99
N LEU A 81 -21.83 -1.28 4.50
CA LEU A 81 -20.58 -0.85 3.87
C LEU A 81 -20.28 -1.56 2.54
N ALA A 82 -20.70 -2.83 2.41
CA ALA A 82 -20.47 -3.65 1.23
C ALA A 82 -21.45 -3.38 0.06
N GLN A 83 -22.56 -2.69 0.30
CA GLN A 83 -23.55 -2.40 -0.72
C GLN A 83 -23.09 -1.28 -1.67
N PRO A 84 -23.44 -1.34 -2.97
CA PRO A 84 -23.34 -0.19 -3.86
C PRO A 84 -24.39 0.88 -3.50
N ALA A 85 -23.97 2.15 -3.42
CA ALA A 85 -24.89 3.28 -3.31
C ALA A 85 -25.67 3.52 -4.62
N PRO A 86 -26.97 3.86 -4.59
CA PRO A 86 -28.09 3.04 -4.16
C PRO A 86 -28.79 2.40 -5.38
N ALA A 87 -28.76 1.07 -5.54
CA ALA A 87 -29.74 0.37 -6.39
C ALA A 87 -29.81 -1.15 -6.10
N GLY A 88 -30.98 -1.60 -5.65
CA GLY A 88 -31.49 -2.95 -5.88
C GLY A 88 -31.45 -3.89 -4.68
N ASP A 89 -32.58 -4.57 -4.47
CA ASP A 89 -32.88 -5.67 -3.53
C ASP A 89 -31.98 -6.93 -3.71
N GLN A 90 -30.73 -6.75 -4.12
CA GLN A 90 -29.79 -7.86 -4.23
C GLN A 90 -29.21 -8.14 -2.84
N ASN A 91 -29.31 -9.41 -2.44
CA ASN A 91 -28.71 -9.90 -1.22
C ASN A 91 -27.20 -9.58 -1.29
N PRO A 92 -26.67 -8.73 -0.39
CA PRO A 92 -25.29 -8.28 -0.51
C PRO A 92 -24.35 -9.48 -0.45
N ASP A 93 -23.49 -9.62 -1.46
CA ASP A 93 -22.45 -10.65 -1.45
C ASP A 93 -21.33 -10.22 -0.49
N PHE A 94 -21.55 -10.50 0.79
CA PHE A 94 -20.59 -10.27 1.86
C PHE A 94 -19.24 -10.94 1.58
N GLU A 95 -19.27 -12.12 0.94
CA GLU A 95 -18.08 -12.88 0.65
C GLU A 95 -17.24 -12.18 -0.43
N TYR A 96 -17.87 -11.59 -1.43
CA TYR A 96 -17.21 -10.74 -2.42
C TYR A 96 -16.56 -9.50 -1.79
N ALA A 97 -17.29 -8.82 -0.90
CA ALA A 97 -16.79 -7.63 -0.21
C ALA A 97 -15.55 -7.90 0.65
N LEU A 98 -15.55 -9.01 1.40
CA LEU A 98 -14.42 -9.41 2.24
C LEU A 98 -13.23 -9.93 1.43
N LYS A 99 -13.45 -10.42 0.19
CA LYS A 99 -12.40 -10.89 -0.71
C LYS A 99 -11.82 -9.79 -1.60
N GLN A 100 -12.49 -8.65 -1.77
CA GLN A 100 -12.06 -7.61 -2.70
C GLN A 100 -10.59 -7.21 -2.54
N PRO A 101 -10.06 -6.90 -1.34
CA PRO A 101 -8.66 -6.49 -1.21
C PRO A 101 -7.67 -7.55 -1.68
N ASN A 102 -8.00 -8.85 -1.51
CA ASN A 102 -7.16 -9.96 -1.97
C ASN A 102 -7.30 -10.20 -3.49
N ASN A 103 -8.53 -10.10 -4.03
CA ASN A 103 -8.79 -10.22 -5.46
C ASN A 103 -8.05 -9.13 -6.26
N ASP A 104 -8.01 -7.91 -5.73
CA ASP A 104 -7.27 -6.80 -6.33
C ASP A 104 -5.76 -7.08 -6.35
N LEU A 105 -5.21 -7.54 -5.22
CA LEU A 105 -3.81 -7.95 -5.11
C LEU A 105 -3.47 -9.02 -6.16
N GLU A 106 -4.30 -10.06 -6.27
CA GLU A 106 -4.14 -11.12 -7.27
C GLU A 106 -4.15 -10.57 -8.71
N MET A 107 -5.09 -9.66 -9.02
CA MET A 107 -5.21 -9.06 -10.34
C MET A 107 -3.97 -8.23 -10.70
N VAL A 108 -3.45 -7.45 -9.75
CA VAL A 108 -2.26 -6.62 -9.95
C VAL A 108 -1.01 -7.49 -10.13
N LEU A 109 -0.81 -8.50 -9.28
CA LEU A 109 0.33 -9.41 -9.37
C LEU A 109 0.29 -10.25 -10.65
N GLY A 110 -0.91 -10.65 -11.09
CA GLY A 110 -1.11 -11.35 -12.36
C GLY A 110 -0.64 -10.55 -13.59
N LYS A 111 -0.54 -9.22 -13.49
CA LYS A 111 -0.04 -8.35 -14.55
C LYS A 111 1.48 -8.14 -14.53
N ARG A 112 2.24 -8.75 -13.62
CA ARG A 112 3.71 -8.59 -13.52
C ARG A 112 4.44 -8.73 -14.86
N GLY A 113 4.11 -9.75 -15.64
CA GLY A 113 4.74 -10.01 -16.94
C GLY A 113 4.36 -9.04 -18.07
N SER A 114 3.44 -8.11 -17.84
CA SER A 114 2.99 -7.13 -18.84
C SER A 114 3.79 -5.83 -18.84
N PHE A 115 4.64 -5.59 -17.84
CA PHE A 115 5.38 -4.34 -17.69
C PHE A 115 6.85 -4.49 -18.10
N ASP A 116 7.35 -3.50 -18.84
CA ASP A 116 8.77 -3.40 -19.18
C ASP A 116 9.65 -3.35 -17.92
N VAL A 117 10.82 -3.99 -17.99
CA VAL A 117 11.78 -4.09 -16.88
C VAL A 117 12.22 -2.70 -16.40
N ARG A 118 12.31 -1.72 -17.30
CA ARG A 118 12.64 -0.33 -16.92
C ARG A 118 11.55 0.30 -16.07
N ALA A 119 10.27 0.09 -16.43
CA ALA A 119 9.15 0.62 -15.66
C ALA A 119 9.08 -0.02 -14.27
N GLN A 120 9.35 -1.33 -14.18
CA GLN A 120 9.46 -2.03 -12.91
C GLN A 120 10.62 -1.50 -12.06
N GLY A 121 11.82 -1.36 -12.63
CA GLY A 121 12.99 -0.82 -11.91
C GLY A 121 12.77 0.62 -11.43
N GLN A 122 12.10 1.45 -12.23
CA GLN A 122 11.72 2.81 -11.83
C GLN A 122 10.75 2.80 -10.65
N ALA A 123 9.70 1.97 -10.68
CA ALA A 123 8.79 1.84 -9.54
C ALA A 123 9.48 1.26 -8.30
N GLN A 124 10.43 0.32 -8.45
CA GLN A 124 11.20 -0.24 -7.35
C GLN A 124 12.17 0.76 -6.70
N SER A 125 12.59 1.81 -7.43
CA SER A 125 13.49 2.84 -6.91
C SER A 125 12.92 3.63 -5.73
N VAL A 126 11.61 3.52 -5.46
CA VAL A 126 10.97 4.02 -4.23
C VAL A 126 11.72 3.56 -2.98
N LEU A 127 12.17 2.30 -2.94
CA LEU A 127 12.91 1.74 -1.79
C LEU A 127 14.26 2.43 -1.54
N GLN A 128 14.84 3.05 -2.57
CA GLN A 128 16.11 3.76 -2.50
C GLN A 128 15.92 5.24 -2.12
N ASN A 129 14.69 5.75 -2.15
CA ASN A 129 14.40 7.13 -1.85
C ASN A 129 14.50 7.40 -0.34
N ALA A 130 15.29 8.40 0.04
CA ALA A 130 15.53 8.74 1.45
C ALA A 130 14.24 9.09 2.20
N ARG A 131 13.31 9.83 1.56
CA ARG A 131 12.04 10.23 2.19
C ARG A 131 11.09 9.05 2.37
N PHE A 132 11.07 8.10 1.44
CA PHE A 132 10.33 6.85 1.61
C PHE A 132 10.89 6.02 2.77
N ARG A 133 12.21 5.90 2.87
CA ARG A 133 12.86 5.21 3.98
C ARG A 133 12.57 5.88 5.31
N GLU A 134 12.62 7.20 5.35
CA GLU A 134 12.23 7.98 6.52
C GLU A 134 10.78 7.71 6.92
N TRP A 135 9.84 7.78 5.97
CA TRP A 135 8.43 7.45 6.18
C TRP A 135 8.25 6.04 6.75
N MET A 136 9.02 5.06 6.26
CA MET A 136 9.01 3.68 6.75
C MET A 136 9.56 3.53 8.18
N THR A 137 10.65 4.23 8.52
CA THR A 137 11.38 3.98 9.77
C THR A 137 10.97 4.88 10.93
N ARG A 138 10.44 6.08 10.66
CA ARG A 138 10.02 7.00 11.72
C ARG A 138 8.82 6.45 12.45
N GLU A 139 8.76 6.68 13.75
CA GLU A 139 7.60 6.30 14.57
C GLU A 139 6.42 7.26 14.39
N ASP A 140 6.68 8.49 13.95
CA ASP A 140 5.63 9.49 13.75
C ASP A 140 4.61 9.05 12.69
N PRO A 141 3.31 9.34 12.90
CA PRO A 141 2.31 9.32 11.83
C PRO A 141 2.77 10.19 10.66
N ASP A 142 2.50 9.75 9.43
CA ASP A 142 3.00 10.44 8.26
C ASP A 142 2.25 10.07 6.98
N LEU A 143 2.14 11.02 6.06
CA LEU A 143 1.55 10.86 4.74
C LEU A 143 2.61 11.06 3.67
N LEU A 144 2.71 10.11 2.75
CA LEU A 144 3.65 10.16 1.63
C LEU A 144 2.94 9.90 0.30
N VAL A 145 3.23 10.73 -0.69
CA VAL A 145 2.75 10.58 -2.07
C VAL A 145 3.92 10.31 -3.00
N VAL A 146 3.81 9.24 -3.77
CA VAL A 146 4.81 8.79 -4.74
C VAL A 146 4.31 9.04 -6.15
N GLU A 147 4.93 9.99 -6.84
CA GLU A 147 4.75 10.19 -8.27
C GLU A 147 5.77 9.36 -9.04
N ALA A 148 5.32 8.29 -9.68
CA ALA A 148 6.20 7.36 -10.36
C ALA A 148 6.70 7.89 -11.72
N ASN A 149 6.01 8.85 -12.34
CA ASN A 149 6.40 9.47 -13.63
C ASN A 149 6.63 8.43 -14.75
N LEU A 150 5.76 7.42 -14.82
CA LEU A 150 5.75 6.35 -15.80
C LEU A 150 5.02 6.80 -17.08
N ARG A 151 5.75 7.42 -18.01
CA ARG A 151 5.22 8.08 -19.23
C ARG A 151 4.42 7.20 -20.22
N ALA A 152 4.33 5.90 -19.99
CA ALA A 152 3.73 4.94 -20.92
C ALA A 152 2.42 4.30 -20.41
N CYS A 153 1.91 4.69 -19.22
CA CYS A 153 0.85 3.94 -18.53
C CYS A 153 -0.41 4.77 -18.19
N ALA A 154 -0.58 5.99 -18.72
CA ALA A 154 -1.67 6.92 -18.37
C ALA A 154 -3.10 6.34 -18.43
N LEU A 155 -3.32 5.34 -19.28
CA LEU A 155 -4.65 4.78 -19.58
C LEU A 155 -4.90 3.45 -18.87
N ASP A 156 -3.87 2.80 -18.35
CA ASP A 156 -3.99 1.48 -17.75
C ASP A 156 -4.59 1.57 -16.35
N SER A 157 -5.44 0.61 -16.00
CA SER A 157 -5.98 0.46 -14.64
C SER A 157 -4.94 -0.01 -13.63
N ILE A 158 -3.85 -0.63 -14.10
CA ILE A 158 -2.79 -1.19 -13.28
C ILE A 158 -1.47 -0.82 -13.94
N THR A 159 -0.52 -0.34 -13.16
CA THR A 159 0.77 0.14 -13.65
C THR A 159 1.93 -0.52 -12.90
N ALA A 160 3.18 -0.24 -13.30
CA ALA A 160 4.34 -0.79 -12.59
C ALA A 160 4.43 -0.29 -11.13
N ILE A 161 3.91 0.90 -10.79
CA ILE A 161 3.83 1.34 -9.39
C ILE A 161 2.76 0.57 -8.61
N SER A 162 1.68 0.14 -9.26
CA SER A 162 0.69 -0.77 -8.66
C SER A 162 1.34 -2.12 -8.30
N LEU A 163 2.20 -2.64 -9.17
CA LEU A 163 2.96 -3.86 -8.89
C LEU A 163 3.91 -3.67 -7.69
N PHE A 164 4.57 -2.51 -7.59
CA PHE A 164 5.36 -2.17 -6.41
C PHE A 164 4.49 -2.17 -5.14
N SER A 165 3.34 -1.48 -5.16
CA SER A 165 2.39 -1.42 -4.03
C SER A 165 1.96 -2.83 -3.61
N ALA A 166 1.62 -3.71 -4.55
CA ALA A 166 1.23 -5.08 -4.26
C ALA A 166 2.36 -5.90 -3.60
N ASN A 167 3.58 -5.82 -4.12
CA ASN A 167 4.73 -6.50 -3.51
C ASN A 167 5.04 -5.92 -2.13
N PHE A 168 4.95 -4.59 -1.97
CA PHE A 168 5.14 -3.93 -0.67
C PHE A 168 4.15 -4.44 0.37
N ILE A 169 2.85 -4.53 0.04
CA ILE A 169 1.83 -5.08 0.94
C ILE A 169 2.16 -6.52 1.35
N LEU A 170 2.51 -7.39 0.40
CA LEU A 170 2.87 -8.78 0.71
C LEU A 170 4.13 -8.89 1.57
N SER A 171 5.15 -8.08 1.27
CA SER A 171 6.38 -8.04 2.06
C SER A 171 6.13 -7.54 3.49
N MET A 172 5.25 -6.54 3.66
CA MET A 172 4.86 -6.03 4.98
C MET A 172 4.16 -7.10 5.82
N ALA A 173 3.25 -7.87 5.22
CA ALA A 173 2.56 -8.95 5.91
C ALA A 173 3.54 -9.99 6.50
N ARG A 174 4.69 -10.19 5.85
CA ARG A 174 5.74 -11.14 6.27
C ARG A 174 6.73 -10.54 7.27
N VAL A 175 7.24 -9.34 6.99
CA VAL A 175 8.30 -8.70 7.77
C VAL A 175 7.74 -8.03 9.03
N GLN A 176 6.53 -7.51 8.97
CA GLN A 176 5.86 -6.78 10.05
C GLN A 176 4.47 -7.37 10.35
N PRO A 177 4.35 -8.67 10.73
CA PRO A 177 3.07 -9.36 10.87
C PRO A 177 2.17 -8.84 12.00
N LYS A 178 2.70 -7.99 12.88
CA LYS A 178 1.97 -7.31 13.96
C LYS A 178 1.28 -6.03 13.50
N GLU A 179 1.73 -5.45 12.39
CA GLU A 179 1.20 -4.21 11.87
C GLU A 179 -0.06 -4.47 11.04
N VAL A 180 -0.88 -3.44 10.85
CA VAL A 180 -2.08 -3.51 10.03
C VAL A 180 -1.78 -2.84 8.70
N VAL A 181 -2.08 -3.52 7.60
CA VAL A 181 -1.97 -2.96 6.26
C VAL A 181 -3.36 -2.99 5.65
N THR A 182 -3.84 -1.81 5.25
CA THR A 182 -5.02 -1.68 4.40
C THR A 182 -4.60 -1.23 3.02
N GLN A 183 -5.33 -1.67 2.00
CA GLN A 183 -5.00 -1.36 0.61
C GLN A 183 -6.21 -1.05 -0.23
N PHE A 184 -6.02 -0.20 -1.24
CA PHE A 184 -7.02 0.07 -2.25
C PHE A 184 -6.37 0.42 -3.60
N PHE A 185 -6.75 -0.27 -4.67
CA PHE A 185 -6.23 -0.03 -6.01
C PHE A 185 -7.24 0.77 -6.85
N CYS A 186 -7.11 2.09 -6.85
CA CYS A 186 -8.08 3.01 -7.45
C CYS A 186 -8.37 2.71 -8.91
N GLY A 187 -7.36 2.26 -9.67
CA GLY A 187 -7.50 1.97 -11.09
C GLY A 187 -8.40 0.78 -11.41
N LEU A 188 -8.61 -0.14 -10.45
CA LEU A 188 -9.56 -1.25 -10.55
C LEU A 188 -11.01 -0.81 -10.29
N HIS A 189 -11.19 0.29 -9.56
CA HIS A 189 -12.50 0.72 -9.04
C HIS A 189 -13.02 2.02 -9.67
N ARG A 190 -12.94 2.09 -11.01
CA ARG A 190 -13.37 3.25 -11.82
C ARG A 190 -14.75 3.07 -12.45
N GLY A 191 -15.36 1.90 -12.35
CA GLY A 191 -16.50 1.47 -13.18
C GLY A 191 -17.88 1.64 -12.53
N VAL A 192 -18.70 2.53 -13.07
CA VAL A 192 -19.95 3.04 -12.44
C VAL A 192 -21.08 2.00 -12.24
N ARG A 193 -21.11 0.85 -12.93
CA ARG A 193 -22.35 0.05 -13.05
C ARG A 193 -22.45 -1.23 -12.22
N THR A 194 -21.34 -1.82 -11.79
CA THR A 194 -21.36 -3.13 -11.11
C THR A 194 -20.35 -3.27 -9.99
N ASP A 195 -19.48 -2.28 -9.80
CA ASP A 195 -18.45 -2.33 -8.78
C ASP A 195 -18.91 -1.59 -7.51
N PRO A 196 -19.19 -2.32 -6.41
CA PRO A 196 -19.64 -1.71 -5.17
C PRO A 196 -18.59 -0.81 -4.53
N TRP A 197 -17.33 -0.85 -4.98
CA TRP A 197 -16.23 -0.08 -4.44
C TRP A 197 -15.81 1.10 -5.31
N THR A 198 -16.65 1.47 -6.28
CA THR A 198 -16.34 2.56 -7.21
C THR A 198 -16.06 3.88 -6.49
N GLY A 199 -14.97 4.54 -6.88
CA GLY A 199 -14.67 5.91 -6.50
C GLY A 199 -14.15 6.10 -5.07
N PRO A 200 -13.90 7.35 -4.65
CA PRO A 200 -13.35 7.65 -3.32
C PRO A 200 -14.26 7.21 -2.18
N ASN A 201 -15.58 7.21 -2.38
CA ASN A 201 -16.50 6.68 -1.39
C ASN A 201 -16.29 5.17 -1.16
N GLY A 202 -16.15 4.40 -2.24
CA GLY A 202 -15.84 2.97 -2.16
C GLY A 202 -14.47 2.68 -1.58
N LEU A 203 -13.47 3.52 -1.86
CA LEU A 203 -12.16 3.49 -1.19
C LEU A 203 -12.32 3.55 0.33
N VAL A 204 -13.00 4.57 0.86
CA VAL A 204 -13.15 4.75 2.32
C VAL A 204 -13.90 3.56 2.92
N ARG A 205 -14.98 3.09 2.28
CA ARG A 205 -15.73 1.92 2.75
C ARG A 205 -14.88 0.65 2.76
N SER A 206 -14.08 0.40 1.72
CA SER A 206 -13.18 -0.77 1.66
C SER A 206 -12.13 -0.72 2.78
N VAL A 207 -11.53 0.45 3.01
CA VAL A 207 -10.57 0.64 4.12
C VAL A 207 -11.24 0.40 5.48
N ILE A 208 -12.45 0.94 5.70
CA ILE A 208 -13.22 0.70 6.93
C ILE A 208 -13.47 -0.80 7.13
N VAL A 209 -13.90 -1.52 6.09
CA VAL A 209 -14.13 -2.97 6.17
C VAL A 209 -12.85 -3.72 6.56
N GLN A 210 -11.70 -3.37 5.97
CA GLN A 210 -10.41 -3.95 6.32
C GLN A 210 -10.01 -3.66 7.78
N LEU A 211 -10.23 -2.43 8.28
CA LEU A 211 -9.97 -2.07 9.68
C LEU A 211 -10.90 -2.79 10.66
N LEU A 212 -12.20 -2.90 10.33
CA LEU A 212 -13.16 -3.65 11.13
C LEU A 212 -12.72 -5.10 11.28
N MET A 213 -12.27 -5.73 10.19
CA MET A 213 -11.74 -7.10 10.23
C MET A 213 -10.48 -7.20 11.09
N ALA A 214 -9.53 -6.29 10.91
CA ALA A 214 -8.28 -6.29 11.67
C ALA A 214 -8.51 -6.12 13.18
N LEU A 215 -9.38 -5.20 13.58
CA LEU A 215 -9.76 -4.98 14.99
C LEU A 215 -10.54 -6.16 15.56
N HIS A 216 -11.43 -6.76 14.77
CA HIS A 216 -12.21 -7.92 15.19
C HIS A 216 -11.30 -9.12 15.46
N GLN A 217 -10.35 -9.42 14.57
CA GLN A 217 -9.38 -10.51 14.74
C GLN A 217 -8.46 -10.33 15.96
N ARG A 218 -8.29 -9.09 16.43
CA ARG A 218 -7.47 -8.75 17.59
C ARG A 218 -8.27 -8.64 18.89
N ASP A 219 -9.58 -8.90 18.87
CA ASP A 219 -10.49 -8.70 20.01
C ASP A 219 -10.49 -7.25 20.54
N GLN A 220 -10.22 -6.28 19.67
CA GLN A 220 -10.10 -4.84 19.98
C GLN A 220 -11.27 -4.01 19.45
N LEU A 221 -12.13 -4.60 18.63
CA LEU A 221 -13.22 -3.89 17.97
C LEU A 221 -14.29 -3.43 18.95
N SER A 222 -14.56 -2.12 18.95
CA SER A 222 -15.76 -1.52 19.52
C SER A 222 -16.51 -0.71 18.47
N ILE A 223 -17.79 -1.05 18.26
CA ILE A 223 -18.72 -0.28 17.40
C ILE A 223 -19.66 0.61 18.21
N ASN A 224 -19.42 0.77 19.51
CA ASN A 224 -20.27 1.56 20.42
C ASN A 224 -20.33 3.05 20.06
N PHE A 225 -19.40 3.54 19.24
CA PHE A 225 -19.45 4.90 18.73
C PHE A 225 -20.59 5.16 17.75
N ILE A 226 -21.25 4.09 17.24
CA ILE A 226 -22.48 4.17 16.45
C ILE A 226 -23.66 4.13 17.43
N ASP A 227 -23.76 5.16 18.27
CA ASP A 227 -24.71 5.27 19.40
C ASP A 227 -26.04 5.95 19.01
N SER A 228 -26.13 6.53 17.81
CA SER A 228 -27.30 7.26 17.36
C SER A 228 -27.81 6.78 16.00
N ARG A 229 -29.14 6.76 15.86
CA ARG A 229 -29.79 6.45 14.56
C ARG A 229 -29.44 7.46 13.48
N THR A 230 -29.17 8.71 13.84
CA THR A 230 -28.74 9.74 12.89
C THR A 230 -27.37 9.42 12.30
N TYR A 231 -26.42 8.98 13.13
CA TYR A 231 -25.11 8.53 12.66
C TYR A 231 -25.25 7.32 11.74
N LEU A 232 -26.00 6.30 12.18
CA LEU A 232 -26.26 5.09 11.37
C LEU A 232 -26.89 5.44 10.01
N LYS A 233 -27.89 6.32 9.98
CA LYS A 233 -28.54 6.74 8.74
C LYS A 233 -27.57 7.38 7.75
N ARG A 234 -26.64 8.22 8.22
CA ARG A 234 -25.61 8.81 7.36
C ARG A 234 -24.63 7.76 6.82
N VAL A 235 -24.33 6.72 7.61
CA VAL A 235 -23.55 5.57 7.14
C VAL A 235 -24.33 4.77 6.09
N GLU A 236 -25.65 4.57 6.27
CA GLU A 236 -26.52 3.91 5.30
C GLU A 236 -26.64 4.68 3.98
N GLU A 237 -26.58 6.01 4.04
CA GLU A 237 -26.54 6.91 2.88
C GLU A 237 -25.13 7.03 2.25
N HIS A 238 -24.14 6.32 2.80
CA HIS A 238 -22.72 6.42 2.46
C HIS A 238 -22.21 7.87 2.43
N GLU A 239 -22.66 8.68 3.39
CA GLU A 239 -22.24 10.07 3.53
C GLU A 239 -20.73 10.13 3.87
N LEU A 240 -19.97 10.78 2.99
CA LEU A 240 -18.51 10.68 2.97
C LEU A 240 -17.84 11.19 4.26
N PHE A 241 -18.30 12.31 4.84
CA PHE A 241 -17.72 12.83 6.07
C PHE A 241 -17.94 11.87 7.24
N THR A 242 -19.12 11.28 7.36
CA THR A 242 -19.42 10.27 8.38
C THR A 242 -18.59 8.99 8.19
N LEU A 243 -18.33 8.59 6.94
CA LEU A 243 -17.42 7.48 6.66
C LEU A 243 -15.97 7.81 7.07
N CYS A 244 -15.48 9.02 6.76
CA CYS A 244 -14.15 9.45 7.21
C CYS A 244 -14.03 9.54 8.74
N ASP A 245 -15.07 10.05 9.42
CA ASP A 245 -15.14 10.04 10.90
C ASP A 245 -15.13 8.60 11.45
N MET A 246 -15.85 7.68 10.81
CA MET A 246 -15.81 6.25 11.18
C MET A 246 -14.40 5.68 11.02
N LEU A 247 -13.72 5.96 9.91
CA LEU A 247 -12.35 5.53 9.68
C LEU A 247 -11.43 6.04 10.80
N HIS A 248 -11.49 7.33 11.14
CA HIS A 248 -10.73 7.91 12.25
C HIS A 248 -11.01 7.20 13.58
N ARG A 249 -12.28 6.99 13.93
CA ARG A 249 -12.69 6.28 15.15
C ARG A 249 -12.19 4.85 15.22
N LEU A 250 -12.07 4.16 14.09
CA LEU A 250 -11.51 2.80 14.04
C LEU A 250 -9.98 2.83 14.22
N VAL A 251 -9.28 3.74 13.55
CA VAL A 251 -7.81 3.89 13.71
C VAL A 251 -7.43 4.17 15.17
N ARG A 252 -8.24 4.96 15.89
CA ARG A 252 -8.05 5.26 17.32
C ARG A 252 -8.15 4.06 18.26
N GLN A 253 -8.73 2.95 17.81
CA GLN A 253 -8.90 1.75 18.66
C GLN A 253 -7.64 0.89 18.73
N PHE A 254 -6.71 1.07 17.78
CA PHE A 254 -5.45 0.31 17.80
C PHE A 254 -4.54 0.75 18.96
N PRO A 255 -3.78 -0.19 19.53
CA PRO A 255 -2.89 0.10 20.64
C PRO A 255 -1.65 0.88 20.16
N PRO A 256 -0.92 1.54 21.08
CA PRO A 256 0.18 2.43 20.71
C PRO A 256 1.35 1.79 19.96
N ASP A 257 1.57 0.49 20.20
CA ASP A 257 2.62 -0.29 19.56
C ASP A 257 2.26 -0.74 18.14
N THR A 258 1.01 -0.54 17.70
CA THR A 258 0.57 -0.88 16.35
C THR A 258 0.67 0.31 15.39
N THR A 259 1.30 0.07 14.24
CA THR A 259 1.24 0.88 13.04
C THR A 259 0.12 0.39 12.12
N VAL A 260 -0.69 1.33 11.66
CA VAL A 260 -1.70 1.12 10.63
C VAL A 260 -1.20 1.79 9.35
N TYR A 261 -0.80 0.99 8.38
CA TYR A 261 -0.46 1.42 7.04
C TYR A 261 -1.71 1.46 6.15
N CYS A 262 -1.95 2.58 5.49
CA CYS A 262 -3.00 2.75 4.50
C CYS A 262 -2.38 3.01 3.12
N ILE A 263 -2.46 2.02 2.24
CA ILE A 263 -1.84 2.04 0.91
C ILE A 263 -2.91 2.30 -0.13
N ILE A 264 -2.86 3.47 -0.77
CA ILE A 264 -3.83 3.89 -1.78
C ILE A 264 -3.12 4.03 -3.12
N ASP A 265 -3.29 3.03 -3.97
CA ASP A 265 -2.61 2.98 -5.25
C ASP A 265 -3.41 3.71 -6.34
N GLY A 266 -2.74 4.58 -7.09
CA GLY A 266 -3.30 5.20 -8.28
C GLY A 266 -4.34 6.31 -8.04
N VAL A 267 -4.17 7.13 -7.01
CA VAL A 267 -5.16 8.19 -6.63
C VAL A 267 -5.51 9.16 -7.76
N SER A 268 -4.60 9.34 -8.73
CA SER A 268 -4.85 10.14 -9.94
C SER A 268 -5.99 9.60 -10.82
N CYS A 269 -6.48 8.39 -10.58
CA CYS A 269 -7.69 7.87 -11.22
C CYS A 269 -8.93 8.73 -10.92
N PHE A 270 -8.92 9.46 -9.82
CA PHE A 270 -10.00 10.34 -9.38
C PHE A 270 -9.74 11.83 -9.67
N ASP A 271 -8.64 12.15 -10.37
CA ASP A 271 -8.28 13.55 -10.72
C ASP A 271 -9.26 14.16 -11.72
N ARG A 272 -9.91 13.33 -12.55
CA ARG A 272 -10.99 13.78 -13.43
C ARG A 272 -12.25 13.87 -12.59
N ASP A 273 -12.88 15.05 -12.58
CA ASP A 273 -14.11 15.32 -11.80
C ASP A 273 -15.37 14.67 -12.40
N LEU A 274 -15.23 13.45 -12.92
CA LEU A 274 -16.34 12.61 -13.32
C LEU A 274 -17.14 12.26 -12.07
N HIS A 275 -18.42 12.60 -12.05
CA HIS A 275 -19.33 12.32 -10.93
C HIS A 275 -18.88 12.88 -9.57
N GLY A 276 -18.10 13.97 -9.55
CA GLY A 276 -17.62 14.57 -8.30
C GLY A 276 -16.46 13.80 -7.65
N ALA A 277 -15.84 12.84 -8.36
CA ALA A 277 -14.78 12.00 -7.80
C ALA A 277 -13.58 12.81 -7.28
N PHE A 278 -13.22 13.92 -7.94
CA PHE A 278 -12.11 14.75 -7.46
C PHE A 278 -12.46 15.42 -6.12
N GLN A 279 -13.69 15.96 -6.00
CA GLN A 279 -14.14 16.63 -4.79
C GLN A 279 -14.22 15.67 -3.61
N GLN A 280 -14.73 14.46 -3.84
CA GLN A 280 -14.74 13.41 -2.84
C GLN A 280 -13.31 13.00 -2.45
N MET A 281 -12.40 12.83 -3.42
CA MET A 281 -11.01 12.48 -3.12
C MET A 281 -10.30 13.58 -2.32
N ALA A 282 -10.56 14.86 -2.62
CA ALA A 282 -10.03 15.98 -1.85
C ALA A 282 -10.47 15.90 -0.38
N ILE A 283 -11.76 15.63 -0.12
CA ILE A 283 -12.27 15.40 1.24
C ILE A 283 -11.52 14.23 1.90
N VAL A 284 -11.32 13.11 1.18
CA VAL A 284 -10.59 11.96 1.73
C VAL A 284 -9.14 12.33 2.09
N VAL A 285 -8.43 13.06 1.23
CA VAL A 285 -7.06 13.51 1.50
C VAL A 285 -7.01 14.45 2.70
N ASP A 286 -7.92 15.42 2.80
CA ASP A 286 -8.00 16.33 3.95
C ASP A 286 -8.25 15.56 5.26
N TRP A 287 -9.09 14.53 5.23
CA TRP A 287 -9.31 13.67 6.39
C TRP A 287 -8.11 12.78 6.72
N LEU A 288 -7.38 12.28 5.72
CA LEU A 288 -6.16 11.53 5.98
C LEU A 288 -5.09 12.41 6.62
N HIS A 289 -4.97 13.68 6.21
CA HIS A 289 -4.14 14.67 6.90
C HIS A 289 -4.60 14.89 8.33
N TYR A 290 -5.89 15.13 8.54
CA TYR A 290 -6.45 15.32 9.88
C TYR A 290 -6.16 14.13 10.81
N ILE A 291 -6.23 12.89 10.30
CA ILE A 291 -5.90 11.71 11.09
C ILE A 291 -4.39 11.66 11.36
N VAL A 292 -3.54 11.88 10.37
CA VAL A 292 -2.07 11.89 10.57
C VAL A 292 -1.63 12.94 11.60
N GLU A 293 -2.30 14.09 11.65
CA GLU A 293 -1.99 15.20 12.56
C GLU A 293 -2.68 15.10 13.94
N ASP A 294 -3.49 14.06 14.17
CA ASP A 294 -4.17 13.87 15.46
C ASP A 294 -3.19 13.35 16.52
N ASP A 295 -2.61 14.26 17.30
CA ASP A 295 -1.74 13.95 18.44
C ASP A 295 -2.42 13.06 19.51
N ALA A 296 -3.77 12.97 19.51
CA ALA A 296 -4.50 12.09 20.42
C ALA A 296 -4.60 10.64 19.89
N LEU A 297 -4.08 10.35 18.70
CA LEU A 297 -3.92 8.98 18.22
C LEU A 297 -2.87 8.26 19.04
N ARG A 298 -3.26 7.09 19.51
CA ARG A 298 -2.34 6.20 20.22
C ARG A 298 -1.49 5.43 19.23
N SER A 299 -2.11 4.90 18.18
CA SER A 299 -1.49 4.12 17.12
C SER A 299 -0.75 5.01 16.11
N ARG A 300 0.23 4.43 15.43
CA ARG A 300 0.97 5.11 14.37
C ARG A 300 0.18 4.98 13.06
N PHE A 301 -0.31 6.07 12.49
CA PHE A 301 -1.05 6.02 11.22
C PHE A 301 -0.18 6.51 10.06
N LYS A 302 0.10 5.62 9.10
CA LYS A 302 0.97 5.90 7.96
C LYS A 302 0.23 5.73 6.64
N VAL A 303 0.22 6.75 5.82
CA VAL A 303 -0.47 6.75 4.51
C VAL A 303 0.56 6.77 3.39
N LEU A 304 0.42 5.84 2.43
CA LEU A 304 1.16 5.86 1.17
C LEU A 304 0.17 5.99 0.02
N MET A 305 0.26 7.07 -0.73
CA MET A 305 -0.48 7.24 -1.97
C MET A 305 0.45 7.14 -3.17
N THR A 306 0.03 6.47 -4.24
CA THR A 306 0.81 6.40 -5.47
C THR A 306 0.10 7.07 -6.64
N ILE A 307 0.87 7.68 -7.51
CA ILE A 307 0.43 8.30 -8.76
C ILE A 307 1.34 7.78 -9.86
N PRO A 308 0.82 7.00 -10.84
CA PRO A 308 1.64 6.41 -11.88
C PRO A 308 2.43 7.44 -12.69
N GLU A 309 1.84 8.60 -12.95
CA GLU A 309 2.46 9.67 -13.71
C GLU A 309 2.85 10.85 -12.81
N GLN A 310 2.43 12.06 -13.17
CA GLN A 310 2.56 13.26 -12.36
C GLN A 310 1.19 13.67 -11.87
N SER A 311 1.12 14.15 -10.64
CA SER A 311 -0.13 14.64 -10.08
C SER A 311 -0.57 15.93 -10.77
N THR A 312 -1.88 16.10 -10.93
CA THR A 312 -2.43 17.35 -11.45
C THR A 312 -2.09 18.51 -10.51
N ARG A 313 -2.11 19.74 -11.04
CA ARG A 313 -1.88 20.95 -10.22
C ARG A 313 -2.87 21.03 -9.05
N ARG A 314 -4.11 20.58 -9.25
CA ARG A 314 -5.17 20.60 -8.24
C ARG A 314 -4.87 19.61 -7.11
N PHE A 315 -4.47 18.38 -7.43
CA PHE A 315 -4.03 17.43 -6.42
C PHE A 315 -2.83 17.95 -5.62
N ARG A 316 -1.85 18.58 -6.28
CA ARG A 316 -0.67 19.18 -5.62
C ARG A 316 -0.97 20.32 -4.65
N GLN A 317 -2.15 20.94 -4.73
CA GLN A 317 -2.53 22.00 -3.80
C GLN A 317 -3.00 21.45 -2.46
N GLY A 318 -3.46 20.20 -2.40
CA GLY A 318 -3.92 19.55 -1.17
C GLY A 318 -2.87 18.66 -0.48
N VAL A 319 -1.62 18.67 -0.92
CA VAL A 319 -0.53 17.86 -0.33
C VAL A 319 0.74 18.70 -0.25
N ASP A 320 1.43 18.66 0.88
CA ASP A 320 2.66 19.42 1.08
C ASP A 320 3.81 18.94 0.19
N LYS A 321 4.75 19.84 -0.10
CA LYS A 321 5.91 19.50 -0.94
C LYS A 321 6.79 18.43 -0.31
N GLU A 322 6.93 18.43 1.01
CA GLU A 322 7.79 17.51 1.78
C GLU A 322 7.21 16.09 1.87
N GLN A 323 5.89 15.97 1.67
CA GLN A 323 5.17 14.71 1.62
C GLN A 323 5.13 14.11 0.21
N ARG A 324 5.85 14.70 -0.76
CA ARG A 324 5.87 14.21 -2.14
C ARG A 324 7.26 13.77 -2.57
N ILE A 325 7.32 12.61 -3.19
CA ILE A 325 8.49 12.16 -3.93
C ILE A 325 8.12 11.99 -5.40
N THR A 326 8.97 12.50 -6.28
CA THR A 326 8.87 12.27 -7.72
C THR A 326 10.03 11.39 -8.16
N LEU A 327 9.72 10.21 -8.68
CA LEU A 327 10.73 9.30 -9.18
C LEU A 327 11.31 9.85 -10.49
N ARG A 328 12.64 9.86 -10.55
CA ARG A 328 13.35 10.26 -11.76
C ARG A 328 13.50 9.02 -12.63
N SER A 329 13.19 9.16 -13.92
CA SER A 329 13.59 8.18 -14.93
C SER A 329 15.10 8.28 -15.10
N SER A 330 15.83 7.66 -14.19
CA SER A 330 17.28 7.49 -14.29
C SER A 330 17.55 6.14 -14.94
N LEU A 331 18.74 5.98 -15.52
CA LEU A 331 19.25 4.70 -16.03
C LEU A 331 19.51 3.76 -14.85
N LEU A 332 18.43 3.36 -14.17
CA LEU A 332 18.48 2.36 -13.12
C LEU A 332 18.85 1.04 -13.76
N SER A 333 19.68 0.26 -13.06
CA SER A 333 19.94 -1.12 -13.45
C SER A 333 18.59 -1.82 -13.67
N PRO A 334 18.41 -2.56 -14.77
CA PRO A 334 17.16 -3.27 -15.03
C PRO A 334 16.95 -4.30 -13.92
N GLN A 335 16.12 -3.94 -12.94
CA GLN A 335 15.68 -4.81 -11.87
C GLN A 335 14.17 -4.98 -12.01
N MET A 336 13.74 -6.24 -12.05
CA MET A 336 12.34 -6.58 -11.97
C MET A 336 11.89 -6.49 -10.52
N ILE A 337 10.66 -6.01 -10.31
CA ILE A 337 10.07 -5.96 -8.97
C ILE A 337 9.85 -7.40 -8.53
N SER A 338 10.40 -7.76 -7.37
CA SER A 338 10.17 -9.05 -6.70
C SER A 338 9.93 -8.84 -5.21
N GLY A 339 9.11 -9.72 -4.61
CA GLY A 339 8.83 -9.69 -3.17
C GLY A 339 10.10 -9.70 -2.32
N ARG A 340 11.10 -10.52 -2.68
CA ARG A 340 12.39 -10.58 -1.95
C ARG A 340 13.15 -9.27 -1.93
N SER A 341 13.16 -8.55 -3.06
CA SER A 341 13.86 -7.27 -3.11
C SER A 341 13.14 -6.21 -2.29
N VAL A 342 11.80 -6.25 -2.25
CA VAL A 342 11.00 -5.34 -1.43
C VAL A 342 11.14 -5.68 0.06
N GLU A 343 11.08 -6.97 0.44
CA GLU A 343 11.36 -7.46 1.80
C GLU A 343 12.73 -7.00 2.30
N ALA A 344 13.77 -7.13 1.47
CA ALA A 344 15.12 -6.67 1.81
C ALA A 344 15.19 -5.15 1.95
N GLY A 345 14.42 -4.40 1.16
CA GLY A 345 14.32 -2.94 1.26
C GLY A 345 13.62 -2.48 2.55
N ILE A 346 12.56 -3.17 2.96
CA ILE A 346 11.81 -2.92 4.19
C ILE A 346 12.65 -3.29 5.43
N SER A 347 13.37 -4.40 5.37
CA SER A 347 14.07 -4.97 6.53
C SER A 347 15.41 -4.30 6.85
N ARG A 348 15.99 -3.49 5.96
CA ARG A 348 17.31 -2.88 6.17
C ARG A 348 17.21 -1.71 7.15
N PRO A 349 17.85 -1.78 8.34
CA PRO A 349 18.05 -0.62 9.18
C PRO A 349 18.93 0.39 8.44
N SER A 350 18.71 1.68 8.67
CA SER A 350 19.50 2.77 8.08
C SER A 350 20.94 2.76 8.59
N THR A 351 21.81 1.96 7.98
CA THR A 351 23.25 2.25 8.02
C THR A 351 23.57 3.26 6.92
N PRO A 352 24.16 4.42 7.24
CA PRO A 352 24.70 5.31 6.24
C PRO A 352 25.92 4.63 5.61
N THR A 353 25.79 4.19 4.36
CA THR A 353 26.95 3.73 3.60
C THR A 353 27.78 4.96 3.24
N LEU A 354 28.84 5.20 4.02
CA LEU A 354 29.94 6.06 3.60
C LEU A 354 30.48 5.50 2.29
N SER A 355 30.34 6.25 1.21
CA SER A 355 31.03 6.00 -0.05
C SER A 355 32.53 5.94 0.22
N PRO A 356 33.27 4.89 -0.18
CA PRO A 356 34.72 4.94 -0.15
C PRO A 356 35.15 5.96 -1.20
N SER A 357 35.74 7.06 -0.76
CA SER A 357 36.55 7.92 -1.62
C SER A 357 37.61 7.05 -2.27
N SER A 358 37.60 6.99 -3.59
CA SER A 358 38.61 6.33 -4.41
C SER A 358 39.96 7.03 -4.25
N SER A 359 40.73 6.64 -3.24
CA SER A 359 42.17 6.83 -3.19
C SER A 359 42.81 5.76 -4.09
N ILE A 360 42.96 6.06 -5.38
CA ILE A 360 43.90 5.33 -6.23
C ILE A 360 45.23 6.06 -6.12
N ALA A 361 46.12 5.47 -5.34
CA ALA A 361 47.55 5.74 -5.40
C ALA A 361 48.07 5.24 -6.76
N SER A 362 48.55 6.15 -7.62
CA SER A 362 49.46 5.79 -8.69
C SER A 362 50.90 5.93 -8.16
N MET A 363 51.51 4.79 -7.94
CA MET A 363 52.91 4.61 -7.62
C MET A 363 53.69 4.41 -8.92
N ARG A 364 54.73 5.23 -9.14
CA ARG A 364 55.88 5.18 -10.09
C ARG A 364 56.14 6.63 -10.55
N GLU A 365 57.35 7.17 -10.58
CA GLU A 365 58.69 6.61 -10.65
C GLU A 365 59.67 7.63 -10.03
N TRP A 366 60.76 7.13 -9.49
CA TRP A 366 61.91 7.93 -9.11
C TRP A 366 62.68 8.23 -10.39
N ASP A 367 63.01 9.50 -10.63
CA ASP A 367 64.22 9.87 -11.35
C ASP A 367 64.71 11.20 -10.78
N ASP A 368 66.00 11.18 -10.44
CA ASP A 368 66.83 12.29 -10.00
C ASP A 368 66.84 13.42 -11.03
N ASP A 369 66.79 14.69 -10.61
CA ASP A 369 67.85 15.63 -11.00
C ASP A 369 67.85 16.89 -10.14
N GLU A 370 69.04 17.44 -10.05
CA GLU A 370 69.57 18.46 -9.16
C GLU A 370 69.04 19.88 -9.41
N GLY A 371 69.11 20.71 -8.37
CA GLY A 371 69.74 22.02 -8.52
C GLY A 371 68.87 23.25 -8.31
N TYR A 372 69.25 24.02 -7.28
CA TYR A 372 69.19 25.50 -7.18
C TYR A 372 67.79 26.14 -7.27
N ASP A 373 67.43 27.24 -6.62
CA ASP A 373 68.14 28.24 -5.87
C ASP A 373 67.13 28.97 -4.99
N GLU A 374 67.67 29.71 -4.04
CA GLU A 374 67.08 30.67 -3.13
C GLU A 374 66.07 31.64 -3.79
N GLY A 375 65.18 32.19 -2.95
CA GLY A 375 64.96 33.63 -3.03
C GLY A 375 63.53 34.14 -2.93
N TYR A 376 63.29 34.81 -1.79
CA TYR A 376 62.59 36.09 -1.65
C TYR A 376 61.05 36.13 -1.74
N ASP A 377 60.49 36.39 -0.55
CA ASP A 377 59.67 37.55 -0.17
C ASP A 377 58.30 37.80 -0.80
N GLU A 378 57.36 38.01 0.13
CA GLU A 378 56.24 38.98 0.15
C GLU A 378 55.38 39.10 -1.13
N TRP A 379 54.06 38.89 -1.10
CA TRP A 379 53.05 39.61 -0.30
C TRP A 379 51.74 38.83 -0.25
#